data_AF-A0AAE1MBM4-F1
#
_entry.id   AF-A0AAE1MBM4-F1
#
_cell.length_a   1.000
_cell.length_b   1.000
_cell.length_c   1.000
_cell.angle_alpha   90.00
_cell.angle_beta   90.00
_cell.angle_gamma   90.00
#
_symmetry.space_group_name_H-M   'P 1'
#
loop_
_entity.id
_entity.type
_entity.pdbx_description
1 polymer ?
#
loop_
_entity_poly.entity_id
_entity_poly.type
_entity_poly.pdbx_seq_one_letter_code
_entity_poly.pdbx_strand_id
1 'polypeptide(L)' 'MAEHFLKQAKQYSDSRPSYPSQLFCFIASKTPSHQLAWDVGTGTVQAAQSLAEIYENVIGTDASEK' A
#
# COMPACT_ATOMS: atom_id res chain seq x y z
N MET A 1 -17.49 0.64 12.24
CA MET A 1 -17.60 0.28 10.80
C MET A 1 -16.39 -0.52 10.33
N ALA A 2 -15.16 -0.13 10.66
CA ALA A 2 -13.95 -0.83 10.24
C ALA A 2 -13.76 -2.25 10.87
N GLU A 3 -14.21 -2.47 12.11
CA GLU A 3 -14.04 -3.77 12.79
C GLU A 3 -14.79 -4.96 12.14
N HIS A 4 -15.83 -4.69 11.34
CA HIS A 4 -16.66 -5.76 10.77
C HIS A 4 -15.93 -6.64 9.75
N PHE A 5 -14.79 -6.16 9.21
CA PHE A 5 -14.07 -6.83 8.14
C PHE A 5 -12.75 -7.48 8.58
N LEU A 6 -12.42 -7.43 9.88
CA LEU A 6 -11.18 -8.00 10.40
C LEU A 6 -11.04 -9.51 10.09
N LYS A 7 -12.16 -10.26 10.18
CA LYS A 7 -12.16 -11.69 9.86
C LYS A 7 -11.94 -11.98 8.36
N GLN A 8 -12.39 -11.06 7.50
CA GLN A 8 -12.26 -11.18 6.04
C GLN A 8 -10.94 -10.62 5.52
N ALA A 9 -10.22 -9.81 6.31
CA ALA A 9 -8.96 -9.16 5.90
C ALA A 9 -7.91 -10.16 5.40
N LYS A 10 -7.80 -11.34 6.04
CA LYS A 10 -6.90 -12.41 5.59
C LYS A 10 -7.30 -12.96 4.21
N GLN A 11 -8.58 -13.31 4.04
CA GLN A 11 -9.10 -13.81 2.77
C GLN A 11 -9.00 -12.75 1.66
N TYR A 12 -9.19 -11.49 2.03
CA TYR A 12 -9.01 -10.35 1.13
C TYR A 12 -7.56 -10.24 0.68
N SER A 13 -6.59 -10.35 1.59
CA SER A 13 -5.16 -10.36 1.24
C SER A 13 -4.81 -11.48 0.25
N ASP A 14 -5.32 -12.68 0.48
CA ASP A 14 -4.98 -13.87 -0.33
C ASP A 14 -5.65 -13.86 -1.72
N SER A 15 -6.80 -13.20 -1.86
CA SER A 15 -7.59 -13.17 -3.10
C SER A 15 -7.43 -11.89 -3.92
N ARG A 16 -6.82 -10.84 -3.36
CA ARG A 16 -6.68 -9.55 -4.03
C ARG A 16 -5.58 -9.62 -5.10
N PRO A 17 -5.86 -9.19 -6.34
CA PRO A 17 -4.85 -9.06 -7.38
C PRO A 17 -3.69 -8.17 -6.94
N SER A 18 -2.46 -8.59 -7.25
CA SER A 18 -1.29 -7.75 -7.03
C SER A 18 -1.11 -6.69 -8.11
N TYR A 19 -0.50 -5.59 -7.72
CA TYR A 19 -0.11 -4.54 -8.64
C TYR A 19 1.18 -4.92 -9.37
N PRO A 20 1.28 -4.65 -10.68
CA PRO A 20 2.54 -4.80 -11.40
C PRO A 20 3.53 -3.71 -10.96
N SER A 21 4.83 -4.03 -10.87
CA SER A 21 5.87 -3.08 -10.46
C SER A 21 5.94 -1.85 -11.37
N GLN A 22 5.62 -2.01 -12.66
CA GLN A 22 5.57 -0.94 -13.65
C GLN A 22 4.62 0.20 -13.26
N LEU A 23 3.55 -0.09 -12.52
CA LEU A 23 2.65 0.93 -12.00
C LEU A 23 3.39 1.90 -11.08
N PHE A 24 4.17 1.36 -10.14
CA PHE A 24 4.89 2.18 -9.16
C PHE A 24 6.09 2.88 -9.79
N CYS A 25 6.79 2.23 -10.73
CA CYS A 25 7.82 2.91 -11.53
C CYS A 25 7.23 4.11 -12.30
N PHE A 26 6.05 3.94 -12.90
CA PHE A 26 5.38 5.03 -13.60
C PHE A 26 5.02 6.17 -12.63
N ILE A 27 4.43 5.88 -11.48
CA ILE A 27 4.08 6.89 -10.46
C ILE A 27 5.34 7.63 -9.99
N ALA A 28 6.40 6.91 -9.66
CA ALA A 28 7.66 7.49 -9.21
C ALA A 28 8.35 8.34 -10.28
N SER A 29 8.15 8.03 -11.57
CA SER A 29 8.63 8.89 -12.67
C SER A 29 7.96 10.26 -12.73
N LYS A 30 6.83 10.43 -12.03
CA LYS A 30 6.06 11.68 -11.96
C LYS A 30 6.30 12.46 -10.68
N THR A 31 7.08 11.95 -9.73
CA THR A 31 7.39 12.66 -8.51
C THR A 31 8.74 13.37 -8.62
N PRO A 32 8.87 14.58 -8.02
CA PRO A 32 10.12 15.34 -8.08
C PRO A 32 11.20 14.79 -7.16
N SER A 33 10.86 13.93 -6.19
CA SER A 33 11.80 13.26 -5.29
C SER A 33 11.20 11.97 -4.73
N HIS A 34 12.07 11.12 -4.16
CA HIS A 34 11.71 9.80 -3.61
C HIS A 34 11.97 9.68 -2.10
N GLN A 35 11.93 10.80 -1.37
CA GLN A 35 12.21 10.81 0.09
C GLN A 35 11.10 10.17 0.92
N LEU A 36 9.83 10.41 0.55
CA LEU A 36 8.67 9.94 1.31
C LEU A 36 7.48 9.66 0.39
N ALA A 37 6.86 8.49 0.55
CA ALA A 37 5.54 8.18 0.03
C ALA A 37 4.55 7.97 1.20
N TRP A 38 3.30 8.37 0.99
CA TRP A 38 2.19 8.14 1.92
C TRP A 38 1.15 7.23 1.27
N ASP A 39 0.99 6.02 1.79
CA ASP A 39 -0.01 5.03 1.37
C ASP A 39 -1.25 5.13 2.26
N VAL A 40 -2.31 5.74 1.72
CA VAL A 40 -3.58 5.99 2.43
C VAL A 40 -4.55 4.84 2.20
N GLY A 41 -5.08 4.25 3.27
CA GLY A 41 -5.86 3.01 3.19
C GLY A 41 -4.97 1.82 2.85
N THR A 42 -3.79 1.74 3.49
CA THR A 42 -2.74 0.76 3.15
C THR A 42 -3.21 -0.69 3.31
N GLY A 43 -4.23 -0.95 4.13
CA GLY A 43 -4.83 -2.26 4.36
C GLY A 43 -3.77 -3.32 4.66
N THR A 44 -3.70 -4.35 3.81
CA THR A 44 -2.73 -5.43 3.92
C THR A 44 -1.37 -5.12 3.28
N VAL A 45 -1.05 -3.83 3.09
CA VAL A 45 0.29 -3.26 2.82
C VAL A 45 0.88 -3.63 1.45
N GLN A 46 0.06 -4.11 0.51
CA GLN A 46 0.52 -4.55 -0.81
C GLN A 46 1.15 -3.41 -1.64
N ALA A 47 0.58 -2.21 -1.59
CA ALA A 47 1.12 -1.05 -2.30
C ALA A 47 2.33 -0.44 -1.58
N ALA A 48 2.26 -0.28 -0.25
CA ALA A 48 3.37 0.19 0.57
C ALA A 48 4.65 -0.64 0.40
N GLN A 49 4.57 -1.96 0.22
CA GLN A 49 5.75 -2.80 -0.07
C GLN A 49 6.42 -2.41 -1.40
N SER A 50 5.64 -2.25 -2.47
CA SER A 50 6.19 -1.85 -3.78
C SER A 50 6.72 -0.40 -3.77
N LEU A 51 6.11 0.48 -2.97
CA LEU A 51 6.62 1.84 -2.78
C LEU A 51 7.95 1.86 -2.00
N ALA A 52 8.15 0.93 -1.06
CA ALA A 52 9.38 0.85 -0.27
C ALA A 52 10.60 0.40 -1.08
N GLU A 53 10.39 -0.20 -2.26
CA GLU A 53 11.48 -0.50 -3.21
C GLU A 53 11.99 0.76 -3.93
N ILE A 54 11.22 1.86 -3.91
CA ILE A 54 11.50 3.07 -4.70
C ILE A 54 11.74 4.30 -3.80
N TYR A 55 11.00 4.43 -2.70
CA TYR A 55 11.05 5.57 -1.79
C TYR A 55 11.85 5.25 -0.53
N GLU A 56 12.61 6.22 -0.03
CA GLU A 56 13.41 6.08 1.20
C GLU A 56 12.54 5.80 2.42
N ASN A 57 11.37 6.43 2.50
CA ASN A 57 10.41 6.23 3.57
C ASN A 57 9.01 6.01 2.99
N VAL A 58 8.26 5.11 3.61
CA VAL A 58 6.84 4.89 3.30
C VAL A 58 6.05 4.91 4.60
N ILE A 59 5.06 5.81 4.67
CA ILE A 59 4.10 5.84 5.77
C ILE A 59 2.80 5.21 5.26
N GLY A 60 2.34 4.15 5.91
CA GLY A 60 1.03 3.56 5.66
C GLY A 60 0.05 3.97 6.74
N THR A 61 -1.12 4.50 6.38
CA THR A 61 -2.20 4.79 7.32
C THR A 61 -3.46 4.06 6.91
N ASP A 62 -4.15 3.43 7.86
CA ASP A 62 -5.47 2.84 7.65
C ASP A 62 -6.41 3.24 8.79
N ALA A 63 -7.71 3.29 8.49
CA ALA A 63 -8.75 3.53 9.48
C ALA A 63 -9.19 2.23 10.19
N SER A 64 -8.80 1.06 9.66
CA SER A 64 -8.96 -0.22 10.34
C SER A 64 -7.94 -0.40 11.45
N GLU A 65 -8.38 -0.93 12.58
CA GLU A 65 -7.46 -1.49 13.58
C GLU A 65 -6.72 -2.70 12.99
N LYS A 66 -5.53 -3.00 13.55
CA LYS A 66 -4.70 -4.13 13.13
C LYS A 66 -5.28 -5.47 13.57
#